data_AF-A0A969S925-F1
#
_entry.id   AF-A0A969S925-F1
#
_cell.length_a   1.000
_cell.length_b   1.000
_cell.length_c   1.000
_cell.angle_alpha   90.00
_cell.angle_beta   90.00
_cell.angle_gamma   90.00
#
_symmetry.space_group_name_H-M   'P 1'
#
loop_
_entity.id
_entity.type
_entity.pdbx_description
1 polymer ?
#
loop_
_entity_poly.entity_id
_entity_poly.type
_entity_poly.pdbx_seq_one_letter_code
_entity_poly.pdbx_strand_id
1 'polypeptide(L)'
;KDGVRITGLYEYHGELNTEGNLKWYIGPGAHVGLYKGSNTAFGIDGVVGIDYKFNNLPLNISLDWQPTVEFFSGNSQFYGGWGGLGIRYTF
;
A
#
# COMPACT_ATOMS: atom_id res chain seq x y z
N LYS A 1 3.19 8.56 -16.61
CA LYS A 1 1.94 8.59 -17.38
C LYS A 1 0.90 9.24 -16.49
N ASP A 2 0.17 10.24 -16.97
CA ASP A 2 -0.92 10.83 -16.19
C ASP A 2 -2.11 9.86 -16.17
N GLY A 3 -2.72 9.66 -15.01
CA GLY A 3 -3.86 8.78 -14.85
C GLY A 3 -4.31 8.67 -13.40
N VAL A 4 -5.32 7.83 -13.17
CA VAL A 4 -5.81 7.47 -11.85
C VAL A 4 -5.62 5.97 -11.68
N ARG A 5 -5.18 5.55 -10.48
CA ARG A 5 -5.10 4.13 -10.11
C ARG A 5 -5.95 3.89 -8.88
N ILE A 6 -6.73 2.81 -8.90
CA ILE A 6 -7.50 2.33 -7.75
C ILE A 6 -6.90 1.00 -7.35
N THR A 7 -6.50 0.87 -6.08
CA THR A 7 -5.85 -0.32 -5.52
C THR A 7 -6.68 -0.84 -4.35
N GLY A 8 -6.91 -2.15 -4.31
CA GLY A 8 -7.45 -2.87 -3.16
C GLY A 8 -6.37 -3.74 -2.52
N LEU A 9 -6.23 -3.66 -1.20
CA LEU A 9 -5.26 -4.42 -0.40
C LEU A 9 -6.00 -5.23 0.67
N TYR A 10 -5.54 -6.44 0.93
CA TYR A 10 -6.00 -7.26 2.05
C TYR A 10 -4.85 -7.47 3.03
N GLU A 11 -4.90 -6.80 4.19
CA GLU A 11 -3.76 -6.66 5.09
C GLU A 11 -3.93 -7.46 6.37
N TYR A 12 -2.98 -8.36 6.63
CA TYR A 12 -2.83 -9.02 7.93
C TYR A 12 -1.98 -8.14 8.84
N HIS A 13 -2.42 -7.99 10.08
CA HIS A 13 -1.74 -7.16 11.08
C HIS A 13 -1.24 -8.02 12.24
N GLY A 14 -0.06 -7.67 12.76
CA GLY A 14 0.47 -8.26 13.98
C GLY A 14 1.16 -7.23 14.86
N GLU A 15 1.25 -7.52 16.15
CA GLU A 15 1.89 -6.64 17.12
C GLU A 15 3.41 -6.86 17.11
N LEU A 16 4.17 -5.77 17.12
CA LEU A 16 5.63 -5.80 17.27
C LEU A 16 6.08 -5.58 18.71
N ASN A 17 5.18 -5.12 19.59
CA ASN A 17 5.48 -4.87 20.99
C ASN A 17 4.29 -5.19 21.89
N THR A 18 4.58 -5.40 23.18
CA THR A 18 3.59 -5.79 24.19
C THR A 18 2.51 -4.74 24.44
N GLU A 19 2.80 -3.45 24.19
CA GLU A 19 1.82 -2.37 24.34
C GLU A 19 0.81 -2.31 23.17
N GLY A 20 1.04 -3.06 22.09
CA GLY A 20 0.15 -3.12 20.92
C GLY A 20 0.08 -1.83 20.09
N ASN A 21 0.92 -0.84 20.40
CA ASN A 21 0.95 0.46 19.73
C ASN A 21 1.91 0.50 18.54
N LEU A 22 2.82 -0.47 18.41
CA LEU A 22 3.62 -0.70 17.21
C LEU A 22 3.14 -1.99 16.53
N LYS A 23 2.69 -1.87 15.28
CA LYS A 23 2.18 -3.00 14.50
C LYS A 23 2.93 -3.12 13.18
N TRP A 24 3.00 -4.35 12.68
CA TRP A 24 3.37 -4.64 11.31
C TRP A 24 2.13 -5.03 10.53
N TYR A 25 2.16 -4.81 9.21
CA TYR A 25 1.16 -5.34 8.30
C TYR A 25 1.79 -5.89 7.03
N ILE A 26 1.19 -6.95 6.49
CA ILE A 26 1.55 -7.52 5.19
C ILE A 26 0.30 -7.98 4.46
N GLY A 27 0.27 -7.85 3.13
CA GLY A 27 -0.91 -8.21 2.38
C GLY A 27 -0.69 -8.33 0.88
N PRO A 28 -1.47 -9.18 0.19
CA PRO A 28 -1.64 -9.10 -1.25
C PRO A 28 -2.68 -8.02 -1.62
N GLY A 29 -2.66 -7.62 -2.89
CA GLY A 29 -3.63 -6.72 -3.45
C GLY A 29 -3.67 -6.76 -4.97
N ALA A 30 -4.54 -5.94 -5.53
CA ALA A 30 -4.65 -5.74 -6.97
C ALA A 30 -5.13 -4.32 -7.27
N HIS A 31 -4.84 -3.86 -8.48
CA HIS A 31 -5.24 -2.53 -8.91
C HIS A 31 -5.76 -2.50 -10.34
N VAL A 32 -6.48 -1.41 -10.63
CA VAL A 32 -6.86 -0.98 -11.98
C VAL A 32 -6.39 0.44 -12.20
N GLY A 33 -5.60 0.65 -13.26
CA GLY A 33 -5.08 1.94 -13.69
C GLY A 33 -5.83 2.46 -14.93
N LEU A 34 -6.30 3.69 -14.87
CA LEU A 34 -6.91 4.43 -15.98
C LEU A 34 -5.95 5.54 -16.41
N TYR A 35 -5.18 5.30 -17.47
CA TYR A 35 -4.19 6.26 -17.98
C TYR A 35 -4.72 7.03 -19.20
N LYS A 36 -4.29 8.28 -19.37
CA LYS A 36 -4.65 9.08 -20.55
C LYS A 36 -4.24 8.36 -21.84
N GLY A 37 -5.13 8.35 -22.84
CA GLY A 37 -4.94 7.66 -24.13
C GLY A 37 -5.51 6.24 -24.19
N SER A 38 -6.56 5.95 -23.43
CA SER A 38 -7.30 4.66 -23.45
C SER A 38 -6.50 3.43 -23.02
N ASN A 39 -5.42 3.63 -22.27
CA ASN A 39 -4.65 2.53 -21.71
C ASN A 39 -5.18 2.21 -20.31
N THR A 40 -6.00 1.16 -20.22
CA THR A 40 -6.31 0.50 -18.95
C THR A 40 -5.19 -0.48 -18.63
N ALA A 41 -4.69 -0.43 -17.40
CA ALA A 41 -3.78 -1.43 -16.86
C ALA A 41 -4.40 -2.14 -15.67
N PHE A 42 -3.99 -3.38 -15.46
CA PHE A 42 -4.35 -4.17 -14.30
C PHE A 42 -3.06 -4.66 -13.65
N GLY A 43 -3.06 -4.85 -12.34
CA GLY A 43 -1.86 -5.34 -11.66
C GLY A 43 -2.15 -6.07 -10.38
N ILE A 44 -1.13 -6.78 -9.91
CA ILE A 44 -1.09 -7.42 -8.60
C ILE A 44 -0.12 -6.62 -7.75
N ASP A 45 -0.53 -6.37 -6.52
CA ASP A 45 0.22 -5.57 -5.56
C ASP A 45 0.59 -6.42 -4.34
N GLY A 46 1.71 -6.11 -3.73
CA GLY A 46 2.02 -6.47 -2.37
C GLY A 46 2.09 -5.22 -1.51
N VAL A 47 1.89 -5.39 -0.21
CA VAL A 47 2.18 -4.35 0.78
C VAL A 47 2.87 -4.98 1.97
N VAL A 48 3.88 -4.30 2.48
CA VAL A 48 4.48 -4.57 3.79
C VAL A 48 4.77 -3.25 4.45
N GLY A 49 4.44 -3.13 5.72
CA GLY A 49 4.67 -1.89 6.44
C GLY A 49 4.64 -2.05 7.94
N ILE A 50 4.92 -0.93 8.58
CA ILE A 50 4.81 -0.75 10.02
C ILE A 50 3.93 0.47 10.29
N ASP A 51 3.18 0.42 11.37
CA ASP A 51 2.46 1.57 11.88
C ASP A 51 2.69 1.71 13.39
N TYR A 52 2.71 2.96 13.86
CA TYR A 52 2.85 3.32 15.26
C TYR A 52 1.71 4.26 15.66
N LYS A 53 0.85 3.80 16.57
CA LYS A 53 -0.22 4.61 17.18
C LYS A 53 0.31 5.27 18.45
N PHE A 54 0.18 6.58 18.58
CA PHE A 54 0.57 7.27 19.81
C PHE A 54 -0.50 7.02 20.90
N ASN A 55 -0.08 6.63 22.11
CA ASN A 55 -1.02 6.32 23.19
C ASN A 55 -1.70 7.58 23.76
N ASN A 56 -0.98 8.71 23.79
CA ASN A 56 -1.41 9.95 24.42
C ASN A 56 -1.77 11.06 23.40
N LEU A 57 -1.83 10.71 22.11
CA LEU A 57 -2.08 11.64 21.02
C LEU A 57 -2.92 10.93 19.97
N PRO A 58 -3.99 11.54 19.42
CA PRO A 58 -4.88 10.90 18.45
C PRO A 58 -4.25 10.83 17.05
N LEU A 59 -3.00 10.38 16.97
CA LEU A 59 -2.23 10.25 15.74
C LEU A 59 -1.67 8.84 15.62
N ASN A 60 -1.48 8.43 14.38
CA ASN A 60 -0.74 7.25 13.97
C ASN A 60 0.17 7.64 12.81
N ILE A 61 1.38 7.07 12.79
CA ILE A 61 2.32 7.21 11.69
C ILE A 61 2.55 5.85 11.05
N SER A 62 2.76 5.81 9.74
CA SER A 62 3.03 4.57 9.03
C SER A 62 4.14 4.72 8.00
N LEU A 63 4.86 3.63 7.77
CA LEU A 63 5.82 3.48 6.68
C LEU A 63 5.52 2.16 5.97
N ASP A 64 5.37 2.20 4.65
CA ASP A 64 5.10 1.03 3.82
C ASP A 64 5.94 0.98 2.56
N TRP A 65 6.10 -0.25 2.08
CA TRP A 65 6.62 -0.59 0.78
C TRP A 65 5.55 -1.37 0.02
N GLN A 66 5.30 -0.99 -1.23
CA GLN A 66 4.20 -1.49 -2.05
C GLN A 66 4.67 -1.99 -3.43
N PRO A 67 5.38 -3.13 -3.51
CA PRO A 67 5.79 -3.68 -4.79
C PRO A 67 4.58 -4.02 -5.67
N THR A 68 4.70 -3.80 -6.98
CA THR A 68 3.60 -4.08 -7.92
C THR A 68 4.10 -4.70 -9.21
N VAL A 69 3.28 -5.57 -9.80
CA VAL A 69 3.44 -6.08 -11.15
C VAL A 69 2.26 -5.57 -11.97
N GLU A 70 2.53 -4.70 -12.93
CA GLU A 70 1.51 -4.12 -13.82
C GLU A 70 1.53 -4.87 -15.17
N PHE A 71 0.34 -5.24 -15.65
CA PHE A 71 0.13 -5.94 -16.91
C PHE A 71 -0.43 -4.97 -17.95
N PHE A 72 0.24 -4.93 -19.10
CA PHE A 72 -0.19 -4.24 -20.32
C PHE A 72 -0.47 -5.27 -21.41
N SER A 73 -1.06 -4.84 -22.53
CA SER A 73 -1.34 -5.71 -23.68
C SER A 73 -0.05 -6.40 -24.18
N GLY A 74 0.16 -7.66 -23.78
CA GLY A 74 1.30 -8.50 -24.16
C GLY A 74 2.59 -8.29 -23.37
N ASN A 75 2.61 -7.50 -22.29
CA ASN A 75 3.81 -7.29 -21.48
C ASN A 75 3.47 -7.12 -19.98
N SER A 76 4.41 -7.44 -19.10
CA SER A 76 4.31 -7.24 -17.66
C SER A 76 5.55 -6.51 -17.15
N GLN A 77 5.38 -5.54 -16.26
CA GLN A 77 6.49 -4.80 -15.67
C GLN A 77 6.39 -4.82 -14.15
N PHE A 78 7.50 -5.18 -13.49
CA PHE A 78 7.64 -5.06 -12.05
C PHE A 78 8.09 -3.64 -11.67
N TYR A 79 7.45 -3.07 -10.65
CA TYR A 79 7.84 -1.82 -10.01
C TYR A 79 7.99 -2.04 -8.51
N GLY A 80 9.24 -2.09 -8.05
CA GLY A 80 9.58 -2.19 -6.62
C GLY A 80 9.88 -0.86 -5.93
N GLY A 81 9.74 0.28 -6.62
CA GLY A 81 10.10 1.59 -6.08
C GLY A 81 8.99 2.31 -5.32
N TRP A 82 7.82 1.70 -5.19
CA TRP A 82 6.66 2.32 -4.55
C TRP A 82 6.67 2.08 -3.05
N GLY A 83 6.41 3.13 -2.29
CA GLY A 83 6.27 3.09 -0.84
C GLY A 83 5.66 4.40 -0.34
N GLY A 84 5.25 4.40 0.92
CA GLY A 84 4.46 5.47 1.51
C GLY A 84 4.92 5.86 2.90
N LEU A 85 4.75 7.15 3.22
CA LEU A 85 4.72 7.66 4.58
C LEU A 85 3.30 8.14 4.87
N GLY A 86 2.73 7.69 5.98
CA GLY A 86 1.38 8.03 6.39
C GLY A 86 1.36 8.77 7.72
N ILE A 87 0.46 9.75 7.82
CA ILE A 87 0.04 10.35 9.10
C ILE A 87 -1.48 10.25 9.13
N ARG A 88 -2.03 9.59 10.15
CA ARG A 88 -3.45 9.30 10.30
C ARG A 88 -3.93 9.87 11.61
N TYR A 89 -5.08 10.53 11.59
CA TYR A 89 -5.80 10.89 12.81
C TYR A 89 -6.61 9.68 13.28
N THR A 90 -6.47 9.29 14.54
CA THR A 90 -7.10 8.08 15.11
C THR A 90 -7.71 8.37 16.46
N PHE A 91 -8.97 8.00 16.68
CA PHE A 91 -9.64 8.04 17.98
C PHE A 91 -9.49 6.73 18.76
#